data_AF-A0A3P6RHX8-F1
#
_entry.id   AF-A0A3P6RHX8-F1
#
_cell.length_a   1.000
_cell.length_b   1.000
_cell.length_c   1.000
_cell.angle_alpha   90.00
_cell.angle_beta   90.00
_cell.angle_gamma   90.00
#
_symmetry.space_group_name_H-M   'P 1'
#
loop_
_entity.id
_entity.type
_entity.pdbx_description
1 polymer ?
#
loop_
_entity_poly.entity_id
_entity_poly.type
_entity_poly.pdbx_seq_one_letter_code
_entity_poly.pdbx_strand_id
1 'polypeptide(L)'
;MIWPRLKEAKQILTPYHLLNALLSVTFLCAKGIPQICPWIFVTEAGEECAIDSREREILMFLAVIIAWKGRKATNWLHYINNIFLFSKVANIALFLRADALVGIVFLLITVAITVIVPEPVYTGPEKVTYYQGAELFVGVLLFKNFF
;
A
#
# COMPACT_ATOMS: atom_id res chain seq x y z
N MET A 1 -12.76 -15.90 24.27
CA MET A 1 -12.86 -16.24 22.84
C MET A 1 -12.14 -15.21 21.93
N ILE A 2 -11.07 -14.55 22.39
CA ILE A 2 -10.37 -13.44 21.68
C ILE A 2 -9.01 -13.88 21.10
N TRP A 3 -8.45 -14.98 21.61
CA TRP A 3 -7.12 -15.47 21.29
C TRP A 3 -6.87 -15.96 19.84
N PRO A 4 -7.81 -16.60 19.11
CA PRO A 4 -7.50 -17.07 17.76
C PRO A 4 -7.36 -15.92 16.75
N ARG A 5 -8.06 -14.79 16.97
CA ARG A 5 -7.98 -13.59 16.13
C ARG A 5 -6.61 -12.90 16.22
N LEU A 6 -5.92 -13.02 17.35
CA LEU A 6 -4.59 -12.41 17.57
C LEU A 6 -3.49 -13.11 16.78
N LYS A 7 -3.57 -14.44 16.58
CA LYS A 7 -2.58 -15.17 15.75
C LYS A 7 -2.71 -14.81 14.27
N GLU A 8 -3.92 -14.66 13.76
CA GLU A 8 -4.14 -14.23 12.38
C GLU A 8 -3.85 -12.74 12.18
N ALA A 9 -4.16 -11.89 13.17
CA ALA A 9 -3.71 -10.50 13.18
C ALA A 9 -2.17 -10.39 13.20
N LYS A 10 -1.47 -11.25 13.94
CA LYS A 10 0.00 -11.30 13.97
C LYS A 10 0.61 -11.72 12.63
N GLN A 11 -0.13 -12.50 11.84
CA GLN A 11 0.27 -12.93 10.50
C GLN A 11 -0.06 -11.89 9.41
N ILE A 12 -1.07 -11.03 9.63
CA ILE A 12 -1.38 -9.87 8.79
C ILE A 12 -0.50 -8.65 9.16
N LEU A 13 -0.08 -8.56 10.42
CA LEU A 13 0.83 -7.55 10.95
C LEU A 13 2.31 -7.94 10.74
N THR A 14 2.63 -8.47 9.57
CA THR A 14 4.03 -8.49 9.14
C THR A 14 4.53 -7.04 9.22
N PRO A 15 5.65 -6.74 9.90
CA PRO A 15 6.13 -5.38 10.10
C PRO A 15 6.22 -4.58 8.79
N TYR A 16 6.46 -5.29 7.68
CA TYR A 16 6.33 -4.80 6.32
C TYR A 16 5.00 -4.08 6.04
N HIS A 17 3.85 -4.74 6.25
CA HIS A 17 2.55 -4.15 5.93
C HIS A 17 2.20 -2.98 6.86
N LEU A 18 2.62 -3.04 8.12
CA LEU A 18 2.43 -1.93 9.07
C LEU A 18 3.22 -0.69 8.66
N LEU A 19 4.52 -0.83 8.39
CA LEU A 19 5.38 0.28 7.99
C LEU A 19 4.92 0.89 6.67
N ASN A 20 4.53 0.05 5.70
CA ASN A 20 4.00 0.52 4.42
C ASN A 20 2.65 1.23 4.55
N ALA A 21 1.77 0.76 5.43
CA ALA A 21 0.53 1.46 5.73
C ALA A 21 0.80 2.83 6.36
N LEU A 22 1.70 2.91 7.33
CA LEU A 22 2.11 4.18 7.94
C LEU A 22 2.65 5.17 6.89
N LEU A 23 3.58 4.72 6.04
CA LEU A 23 4.12 5.52 4.93
C LEU A 23 3.03 6.01 3.97
N SER A 24 1.97 5.23 3.76
CA SER A 24 0.88 5.57 2.84
C SER A 24 -0.04 6.66 3.40
N VAL A 25 -0.18 6.76 4.73
CA VAL A 25 -1.07 7.74 5.37
C VAL A 25 -0.30 8.95 5.92
N THR A 26 1.04 8.91 5.92
CA THR A 26 1.91 9.92 6.54
C THR A 26 1.62 11.35 6.05
N PHE A 27 1.41 11.58 4.75
CA PHE A 27 1.11 12.93 4.24
C PHE A 27 -0.22 13.48 4.78
N LEU A 28 -1.26 12.64 4.79
CA LEU A 28 -2.56 13.01 5.35
C LEU A 28 -2.47 13.30 6.85
N CYS A 29 -1.66 12.54 7.59
CA CYS A 29 -1.44 12.81 9.01
C CYS A 29 -0.63 14.11 9.24
N ALA A 30 0.40 14.34 8.43
CA ALA A 30 1.28 15.50 8.58
C ALA A 30 0.53 16.82 8.38
N LYS A 31 -0.35 16.90 7.37
CA LYS A 31 -1.16 18.09 7.06
C LYS A 31 -2.55 18.09 7.69
N GLY A 32 -3.15 16.92 7.94
CA GLY A 32 -4.50 16.82 8.49
C GLY A 32 -4.58 17.01 10.01
N ILE A 33 -3.45 16.88 10.73
CA ILE A 33 -3.38 17.10 12.17
C ILE A 33 -2.70 18.45 12.42
N PRO A 34 -3.44 19.47 12.91
CA PRO A 34 -2.91 20.83 13.08
C PRO A 34 -1.76 20.91 14.08
N GLN A 35 -1.66 19.93 14.99
CA GLN A 35 -0.56 19.83 15.96
C GLN A 35 0.75 19.33 15.34
N ILE A 36 0.69 18.47 14.32
CA ILE A 36 1.87 17.84 13.71
C ILE A 36 2.44 18.72 12.60
N CYS A 37 1.58 19.44 11.90
CA CYS A 37 2.00 20.26 10.77
C CYS A 37 3.12 21.28 11.06
N PRO A 38 3.07 22.12 12.11
CA PRO A 38 4.11 23.12 12.37
C PRO A 38 5.46 22.49 12.75
N TRP A 39 5.48 21.22 13.14
CA TRP A 39 6.72 20.48 13.40
C TRP A 39 7.39 19.98 12.12
N ILE A 40 6.61 19.73 11.06
CA ILE A 40 7.10 19.13 9.82
C ILE A 40 7.32 20.21 8.75
N PHE A 41 6.42 21.18 8.65
CA PHE A 41 6.45 22.22 7.65
C PHE A 41 6.67 23.57 8.33
N VAL A 42 7.60 24.35 7.78
CA VAL A 42 7.77 25.75 8.18
C VAL A 42 6.52 26.49 7.71
N THR A 43 5.60 26.71 8.64
CA THR A 43 4.34 27.40 8.36
C THR A 43 4.56 28.87 8.68
N GLU A 44 4.32 29.75 7.71
CA GLU A 44 4.37 31.20 7.92
C GLU A 44 3.33 31.58 8.99
N ALA A 45 3.68 32.51 9.88
CA ALA A 45 2.87 32.84 11.06
C ALA A 45 1.48 33.36 10.66
N GLY A 46 0.46 32.49 10.72
CA GLY A 46 -0.95 32.83 10.48
C GLY A 46 -1.66 32.02 9.41
N GLU A 47 -0.98 31.15 8.66
CA GLU A 47 -1.66 30.24 7.72
C GLU A 47 -2.16 28.97 8.41
N GLU A 48 -3.43 28.65 8.18
CA GLU A 48 -4.02 27.39 8.62
C GLU A 48 -3.36 26.25 7.84
N CYS A 49 -2.73 25.31 8.54
CA CYS A 49 -2.18 24.14 7.87
C CYS A 49 -3.32 23.26 7.35
N ALA A 50 -3.63 23.46 6.07
CA ALA A 50 -4.66 22.75 5.34
C ALA A 50 -4.08 22.09 4.09
N ILE A 51 -4.82 21.09 3.58
CA ILE A 51 -4.51 20.47 2.30
C ILE A 51 -4.96 21.40 1.18
N ASP A 52 -4.00 21.83 0.37
CA ASP A 52 -4.22 22.75 -0.74
C ASP A 52 -5.12 22.12 -1.82
N SER A 53 -5.75 22.93 -2.67
CA SER A 53 -6.60 22.42 -3.76
C SER A 53 -5.84 21.47 -4.68
N ARG A 54 -4.59 21.79 -5.03
CA ARG A 54 -3.79 20.94 -5.92
C ARG A 54 -3.38 19.63 -5.26
N GLU A 55 -3.07 19.66 -3.96
CA GLU A 55 -2.74 18.46 -3.18
C GLU A 55 -3.96 17.53 -3.11
N ARG A 56 -5.16 18.10 -2.89
CA ARG A 56 -6.42 17.36 -2.88
C ARG A 56 -6.74 16.72 -4.24
N GLU A 57 -6.48 17.41 -5.35
CA GLU A 57 -6.64 16.85 -6.70
C GLU A 57 -5.74 15.62 -6.90
N ILE A 58 -4.46 15.69 -6.49
CA ILE A 58 -3.53 14.57 -6.56
C ILE A 58 -4.02 13.38 -5.72
N LEU A 59 -4.49 13.62 -4.50
CA LEU A 59 -5.05 12.58 -3.64
C LEU A 59 -6.30 11.93 -4.24
N MET A 60 -7.16 12.71 -4.89
CA MET A 60 -8.32 12.18 -5.61
C MET A 60 -7.90 11.33 -6.81
N PHE A 61 -6.91 11.78 -7.60
CA PHE A 61 -6.37 10.97 -8.71
C PHE A 61 -5.77 9.65 -8.21
N LEU A 62 -5.03 9.68 -7.11
CA LEU A 62 -4.51 8.49 -6.47
C LEU A 62 -5.63 7.51 -6.08
N ALA A 63 -6.68 8.00 -5.42
CA ALA A 63 -7.82 7.18 -5.03
C ALA A 63 -8.50 6.51 -6.23
N VAL A 64 -8.67 7.24 -7.34
CA VAL A 64 -9.23 6.69 -8.59
C VAL A 64 -8.32 5.62 -9.19
N ILE A 65 -7.00 5.83 -9.22
CA ILE A 65 -6.04 4.85 -9.73
C ILE A 65 -6.08 3.57 -8.90
N ILE A 66 -6.10 3.69 -7.57
CA ILE A 66 -6.19 2.56 -6.64
C ILE A 66 -7.49 1.78 -6.89
N ALA A 67 -8.63 2.47 -6.93
CA ALA A 67 -9.94 1.85 -7.17
C ALA A 67 -10.01 1.16 -8.54
N TRP A 68 -9.43 1.77 -9.58
CA TRP A 68 -9.34 1.15 -10.90
C TRP A 68 -8.49 -0.11 -10.86
N LYS A 69 -7.28 -0.02 -10.31
CA LYS A 69 -6.34 -1.15 -10.28
C LYS A 69 -6.90 -2.32 -9.46
N GLY A 70 -7.68 -2.04 -8.43
CA GLY A 70 -8.34 -3.06 -7.60
C GLY A 70 -9.34 -3.94 -8.33
N ARG A 71 -10.04 -3.41 -9.33
CA ARG A 71 -10.98 -4.22 -10.14
C ARG A 71 -10.31 -5.35 -10.93
N LYS A 72 -9.00 -5.28 -11.16
CA LYS A 72 -8.25 -6.26 -11.96
C LYS A 72 -7.37 -7.19 -11.12
N ALA A 73 -7.43 -7.09 -9.78
CA ALA A 73 -6.57 -7.90 -8.93
C ALA A 73 -7.16 -9.30 -8.71
N THR A 74 -6.44 -10.33 -9.15
CA THR A 74 -6.78 -11.74 -8.90
C THR A 74 -6.30 -12.23 -7.52
N ASN A 75 -5.33 -11.54 -6.93
CA ASN A 75 -4.74 -11.87 -5.63
C ASN A 75 -4.75 -10.65 -4.71
N TRP A 76 -5.29 -10.81 -3.50
CA TRP A 76 -5.41 -9.76 -2.49
C TRP A 76 -4.05 -9.23 -2.02
N LEU A 77 -3.03 -10.08 -1.88
CA LEU A 77 -1.68 -9.63 -1.51
C LEU A 77 -1.08 -8.74 -2.60
N HIS A 78 -1.25 -9.14 -3.86
CA HIS A 78 -0.78 -8.36 -5.00
C HIS A 78 -1.52 -7.02 -5.08
N TYR A 79 -2.81 -6.98 -4.74
CA TYR A 79 -3.57 -5.73 -4.66
C TYR A 79 -3.00 -4.77 -3.61
N ILE A 80 -2.78 -5.26 -2.38
CA ILE A 80 -2.25 -4.44 -1.28
C ILE A 80 -0.86 -3.88 -1.60
N ASN A 81 0.05 -4.68 -2.18
CA ASN A 81 1.37 -4.18 -2.58
C ASN A 81 1.27 -3.07 -3.63
N ASN A 82 0.36 -3.20 -4.62
CA ASN A 82 0.12 -2.13 -5.58
C ASN A 82 -0.37 -0.85 -4.91
N ILE A 83 -1.32 -0.95 -3.96
CA ILE A 83 -1.80 0.22 -3.21
C ILE A 83 -0.63 0.93 -2.51
N PHE A 84 0.20 0.20 -1.77
CA PHE A 84 1.33 0.79 -1.07
C PHE A 84 2.33 1.44 -2.02
N LEU A 85 2.59 0.84 -3.19
CA LEU A 85 3.48 1.41 -4.19
C LEU A 85 2.93 2.74 -4.74
N PHE A 86 1.67 2.76 -5.18
CA PHE A 86 1.06 3.99 -5.70
C PHE A 86 0.97 5.08 -4.63
N SER A 87 0.59 4.73 -3.40
CA SER A 87 0.53 5.68 -2.28
C SER A 87 1.90 6.26 -1.92
N LYS A 88 2.97 5.45 -1.91
CA LYS A 88 4.33 5.95 -1.67
C LYS A 88 4.77 6.96 -2.72
N VAL A 89 4.59 6.63 -4.00
CA VAL A 89 4.98 7.52 -5.10
C VAL A 89 4.22 8.84 -5.04
N ALA A 90 2.91 8.78 -4.77
CA ALA A 90 2.10 9.99 -4.61
C ALA A 90 2.51 10.80 -3.38
N ASN A 91 2.78 10.16 -2.24
CA ASN A 91 3.25 10.86 -1.03
C ASN A 91 4.61 11.53 -1.25
N ILE A 92 5.55 10.87 -1.93
CA ILE A 92 6.83 11.48 -2.29
C ILE A 92 6.60 12.74 -3.15
N ALA A 93 5.76 12.66 -4.17
CA ALA A 93 5.43 13.81 -5.02
C ALA A 93 4.74 14.94 -4.25
N LEU A 94 3.84 14.60 -3.33
CA LEU A 94 3.13 15.55 -2.47
C LEU A 94 4.08 16.27 -1.50
N PHE A 95 4.97 15.52 -0.82
CA PHE A 95 5.95 16.12 0.08
C PHE A 95 6.95 16.99 -0.68
N LEU A 96 7.48 16.55 -1.81
CA LEU A 96 8.38 17.36 -2.64
C LEU A 96 7.72 18.66 -3.15
N ARG A 97 6.42 18.62 -3.40
CA ARG A 97 5.63 19.80 -3.78
C ARG A 97 5.40 20.75 -2.61
N ALA A 98 5.13 20.22 -1.42
CA ALA A 98 4.87 21.02 -0.22
C ALA A 98 6.14 21.68 0.31
N ASP A 99 7.21 20.91 0.49
CA ASP A 99 8.54 21.40 0.86
C ASP A 99 9.60 20.42 0.32
N ALA A 100 10.49 20.92 -0.53
CA ALA A 100 11.50 20.09 -1.19
C ALA A 100 12.42 19.37 -0.19
N LEU A 101 12.77 20.01 0.93
CA LEU A 101 13.67 19.43 1.93
C LEU A 101 12.99 18.28 2.67
N VAL A 102 11.75 18.50 3.13
CA VAL A 102 10.94 17.46 3.78
C VAL A 102 10.66 16.30 2.82
N GLY A 103 10.39 16.60 1.55
CA GLY A 103 10.21 15.59 0.50
C GLY A 103 11.44 14.72 0.25
N ILE A 104 12.64 15.30 0.24
CA ILE A 104 13.89 14.53 0.13
C ILE A 104 14.07 13.64 1.37
N VAL A 105 13.84 14.15 2.58
CA VAL A 105 13.94 13.35 3.82
C VAL A 105 12.95 12.19 3.79
N PHE A 106 11.70 12.43 3.40
CA PHE A 106 10.69 11.38 3.30
C PHE A 106 11.05 10.32 2.24
N LEU A 107 11.62 10.74 1.10
CA LEU A 107 12.13 9.82 0.09
C LEU A 107 13.21 8.91 0.67
N LEU A 108 14.20 9.47 1.38
CA LEU A 108 15.27 8.69 1.99
C LEU A 108 14.74 7.68 3.01
N ILE A 109 13.79 8.09 3.86
CA ILE A 109 13.13 7.20 4.83
C ILE A 109 12.40 6.07 4.10
N THR A 110 11.64 6.39 3.06
CA THR A 110 10.89 5.41 2.27
C THR A 110 11.84 4.38 1.64
N VAL A 111 12.94 4.83 1.05
CA VAL A 111 13.96 3.97 0.45
C VAL A 111 14.60 3.08 1.53
N ALA A 112 15.02 3.65 2.65
CA ALA A 112 15.61 2.90 3.75
C ALA A 112 14.69 1.77 4.25
N ILE A 113 13.40 2.07 4.46
CA ILE A 113 12.41 1.07 4.90
C ILE A 113 12.22 -0.02 3.85
N THR A 114 12.17 0.32 2.55
CA THR A 114 12.04 -0.68 1.48
C THR A 114 13.26 -1.59 1.34
N VAL A 115 14.45 -1.08 1.65
CA VAL A 115 15.70 -1.87 1.62
C VAL A 115 15.78 -2.79 2.83
N ILE A 116 15.45 -2.30 4.02
CA ILE A 116 15.49 -3.09 5.27
C ILE A 116 14.41 -4.17 5.28
N VAL A 117 13.22 -3.85 4.74
CA VAL A 117 12.07 -4.73 4.75
C VAL A 117 11.64 -5.03 3.31
N PRO A 118 12.29 -6.02 2.66
CA PRO A 118 11.97 -6.39 1.29
C PRO A 118 10.55 -6.97 1.20
N GLU A 119 9.96 -6.89 0.01
CA GLU A 119 8.63 -7.44 -0.23
C GLU A 119 8.61 -8.94 0.06
N PRO A 120 7.59 -9.47 0.78
CA PRO A 120 7.51 -10.89 1.04
C PRO A 120 7.35 -11.63 -0.29
N VAL A 121 8.37 -12.41 -0.66
CA VAL A 121 8.31 -13.28 -1.84
C VAL A 121 7.20 -14.30 -1.61
N TYR A 122 6.30 -14.43 -2.58
CA TYR A 122 5.19 -15.37 -2.51
C TYR A 122 5.71 -16.81 -2.35
N THR A 123 5.62 -17.35 -1.13
CA THR A 123 5.91 -18.76 -0.83
C THR A 123 4.62 -19.57 -0.89
N GLY A 124 3.94 -19.56 -2.03
CA GLY A 124 2.82 -20.47 -2.25
C GLY A 124 3.33 -21.88 -2.54
N PRO A 125 2.58 -22.94 -2.17
CA PRO A 125 2.89 -24.29 -2.61
C PRO A 125 2.72 -24.34 -4.13
N GLU A 126 3.83 -24.34 -4.86
CA GLU A 126 3.87 -24.60 -6.29
C GLU A 126 3.62 -26.10 -6.51
N LYS A 127 2.40 -26.57 -6.20
CA LYS A 127 1.98 -27.93 -6.55
C LYS A 127 1.63 -27.91 -8.03
N VAL A 128 2.67 -27.86 -8.88
CA VAL A 128 2.52 -28.08 -10.32
C VAL A 128 2.17 -29.56 -10.51
N THR A 129 0.89 -29.88 -10.42
CA THR A 129 0.41 -31.18 -10.90
C THR A 129 0.43 -31.12 -12.43
N TYR A 130 1.51 -31.62 -13.02
CA TYR A 130 1.57 -31.89 -14.45
C TYR A 130 0.58 -33.01 -14.76
N TYR A 131 -0.61 -32.66 -15.24
CA TYR A 131 -1.52 -33.63 -15.81
C TYR A 131 -0.95 -34.06 -17.16
N GLN A 132 -0.74 -35.36 -17.37
CA GLN A 132 -0.37 -35.89 -18.67
C GLN A 132 -1.62 -36.41 -19.39
N GLY A 133 -1.84 -35.91 -20.61
CA GLY A 133 -2.76 -36.44 -21.63
C GLY A 133 -4.17 -36.84 -21.14
N ALA A 134 -4.31 -38.09 -20.69
CA ALA A 134 -5.58 -38.67 -20.28
C ALA A 134 -6.15 -38.08 -18.97
N GLU A 135 -5.28 -37.69 -18.03
CA GLU A 135 -5.69 -37.16 -16.72
C GLU A 135 -6.23 -35.71 -16.81
N LEU A 136 -5.88 -34.99 -17.87
CA LEU A 136 -6.31 -33.61 -18.13
C LEU A 136 -7.79 -33.54 -18.54
N PHE A 137 -8.25 -34.52 -19.34
CA PHE A 137 -9.64 -34.59 -19.78
C PHE A 137 -10.59 -34.92 -18.62
N VAL A 138 -10.20 -35.84 -17.72
CA VAL A 138 -11.01 -36.22 -16.55
C VAL A 138 -11.13 -35.08 -15.55
N GLY A 139 -10.04 -34.34 -15.30
CA GLY A 139 -10.04 -33.18 -14.40
C GLY A 139 -10.95 -32.04 -14.90
N VAL A 140 -10.93 -31.75 -16.20
CA VAL A 140 -11.80 -30.71 -16.80
C VAL A 140 -13.28 -31.13 -16.80
N LEU A 141 -13.57 -32.41 -17.03
CA LEU A 141 -14.94 -32.95 -16.99
C LEU A 141 -15.55 -32.94 -15.59
N LEU A 142 -14.76 -33.23 -14.54
CA LEU A 142 -15.21 -33.13 -13.15
C LEU A 142 -15.47 -31.67 -12.73
N PHE A 143 -14.62 -30.73 -13.15
CA PHE A 143 -14.79 -29.32 -12.81
C PHE A 143 -16.04 -28.70 -13.47
N LYS A 144 -16.42 -29.18 -14.66
CA LYS A 144 -17.59 -28.69 -15.42
C LYS A 144 -18.93 -29.31 -14.98
N ASN A 145 -18.92 -30.40 -14.22
CA ASN A 145 -20.13 -31.01 -13.63
C ASN A 145 -20.45 -30.49 -12.21
N PHE A 146 -19.55 -29.69 -11.62
CA PHE A 146 -19.72 -29.12 -10.28
C PHE A 146 -20.17 -27.66 -10.30
N PHE A 147 -20.35 -27.06 -11.49
CA PHE A 147 -20.81 -25.68 -11.69
C PHE A 147 -21.96 -25.63 -12.71
#